data_AF-A0A5J5FF00-F1
#
_entry.id   AF-A0A5J5FF00-F1
#
_cell.length_a   1.000
_cell.length_b   1.000
_cell.length_c   1.000
_cell.angle_alpha   90.00
_cell.angle_beta   90.00
_cell.angle_gamma   90.00
#
_symmetry.space_group_name_H-M   'P 1'
#
loop_
_entity.id
_entity.type
_entity.pdbx_description
1 polymer ?
#
loop_
_entity_poly.entity_id
_entity_poly.type
_entity_poly.pdbx_seq_one_letter_code
_entity_poly.pdbx_strand_id
1 'polypeptide(L)'
;MIKNDEFAFRSNLDRKTLDLVFDRRTLEALKYVFSRYSIDYLDFPISTGKESVVFRAVSGKKFIAVKIFKMSTLKFMNIRKYIEGDQRFSKIRIDRNDIIPVWVRKEYTNLMALENAHVPAPKPIGFFKNILVMSYLGTKSGPAPQLKDVDVNEDIYTQVIDGMRRMYASRIVHADLSEYNMLYHRKVYFIDLAQAVDIDHPMAAEFLERDILNVSTFFEKHGIDTNPDRIREYIKKK
;
A
#
# COMPACT_ATOMS: atom_id res chain seq x y z
N MET A 1 -31.02 1.53 12.78
CA MET A 1 -29.83 1.55 13.65
C MET A 1 -29.18 0.19 13.57
N ILE A 2 -28.07 0.09 12.84
CA ILE A 2 -27.25 -1.11 12.83
C ILE A 2 -26.49 -1.12 14.15
N LYS A 3 -26.68 -2.16 14.97
CA LYS A 3 -26.03 -2.27 16.29
C LYS A 3 -24.54 -2.52 16.09
N ASN A 4 -23.72 -1.88 16.91
CA ASN A 4 -22.25 -1.98 16.91
C ASN A 4 -21.71 -3.42 17.04
N ASP A 5 -22.56 -4.37 17.41
CA ASP A 5 -22.19 -5.78 17.61
C ASP A 5 -22.11 -6.62 16.31
N GLU A 6 -22.57 -6.10 15.15
CA GLU A 6 -22.46 -6.84 13.87
C GLU A 6 -21.01 -6.92 13.35
N PHE A 7 -20.14 -6.03 13.81
CA PHE A 7 -18.71 -6.07 13.55
C PHE A 7 -18.03 -6.50 14.85
N ALA A 8 -17.85 -7.82 15.04
CA ALA A 8 -17.22 -8.36 16.24
C ALA A 8 -15.73 -8.00 16.30
N PHE A 9 -15.40 -6.80 16.77
CA PHE A 9 -14.03 -6.39 17.08
C PHE A 9 -13.57 -7.11 18.35
N ARG A 10 -12.52 -7.92 18.27
CA ARG A 10 -11.97 -8.67 19.42
C ARG A 10 -10.82 -7.96 20.15
N SER A 11 -10.66 -6.65 19.97
CA SER A 11 -9.55 -5.89 20.57
C SER A 11 -10.01 -4.69 21.40
N ASN A 12 -9.22 -4.33 22.41
CA ASN A 12 -9.19 -3.01 23.07
C ASN A 12 -8.75 -1.93 22.05
N LEU A 13 -9.54 -1.72 21.00
CA LEU A 13 -9.34 -0.67 20.02
C LEU A 13 -9.59 0.67 20.72
N ASP A 14 -8.63 1.59 20.64
CA ASP A 14 -8.83 2.95 21.13
C ASP A 14 -10.03 3.55 20.38
N ARG A 15 -11.04 3.99 21.12
CA ARG A 15 -12.34 4.45 20.59
C ARG A 15 -12.16 5.56 19.55
N LYS A 16 -11.09 6.36 19.69
CA LYS A 16 -10.69 7.40 18.75
C LYS A 16 -10.32 6.87 17.36
N THR A 17 -9.65 5.72 17.27
CA THR A 17 -9.30 5.10 15.98
C THR A 17 -10.54 4.55 15.29
N LEU A 18 -11.48 3.99 16.05
CA LEU A 18 -12.77 3.53 15.51
C LEU A 18 -13.57 4.71 14.93
N ASP A 19 -13.69 5.81 15.67
CA ASP A 19 -14.48 6.97 15.22
C ASP A 19 -13.90 7.66 13.97
N LEU A 20 -12.59 7.53 13.68
CA LEU A 20 -11.93 8.15 12.53
C LEU A 20 -12.11 7.40 11.20
N VAL A 21 -12.41 6.10 11.21
CA VAL A 21 -12.56 5.28 9.99
C VAL A 21 -13.97 4.74 9.79
N PHE A 22 -14.74 4.53 10.86
CA PHE A 22 -16.08 3.91 10.77
C PHE A 22 -17.21 4.94 10.75
N ASP A 23 -17.10 5.93 9.85
CA ASP A 23 -18.27 6.73 9.51
C ASP A 23 -19.37 5.84 8.89
N ARG A 24 -20.60 6.35 8.82
CA ARG A 24 -21.75 5.60 8.30
C ARG A 24 -21.50 5.04 6.89
N ARG A 25 -20.80 5.77 6.02
CA ARG A 25 -20.54 5.36 4.63
C ARG A 25 -19.55 4.20 4.59
N THR A 26 -18.51 4.23 5.42
CA THR A 26 -17.55 3.13 5.56
C THR A 26 -18.23 1.88 6.14
N LEU A 27 -19.11 2.02 7.13
CA LEU A 27 -19.84 0.88 7.69
C LEU A 27 -20.72 0.18 6.65
N GLU A 28 -21.43 0.94 5.81
CA GLU A 28 -22.18 0.37 4.68
C GLU A 28 -21.26 -0.31 3.66
N ALA A 29 -20.09 0.26 3.39
CA ALA A 29 -19.09 -0.34 2.51
C ALA A 29 -18.54 -1.66 3.07
N LEU A 30 -18.26 -1.71 4.37
CA LEU A 30 -17.76 -2.91 5.05
C LEU A 30 -18.74 -4.05 5.01
N LYS A 31 -20.06 -3.79 5.14
CA LYS A 31 -21.08 -4.83 4.99
C LYS A 31 -21.00 -5.54 3.64
N TYR A 32 -20.87 -4.75 2.57
CA TYR A 32 -20.69 -5.29 1.23
C TYR A 32 -19.39 -6.09 1.12
N VAL A 33 -18.27 -5.54 1.60
CA VAL A 33 -16.94 -6.17 1.55
C VAL A 33 -16.92 -7.49 2.33
N PHE A 34 -17.50 -7.52 3.54
CA PHE A 34 -17.57 -8.72 4.37
C PHE A 34 -18.33 -9.86 3.67
N SER A 35 -19.52 -9.55 3.14
CA SER A 35 -20.30 -10.53 2.40
C SER A 35 -19.58 -10.98 1.12
N ARG A 36 -19.07 -10.02 0.32
CA ARG A 36 -18.45 -10.30 -0.99
C ARG A 36 -17.18 -11.15 -0.89
N TYR A 37 -16.36 -10.92 0.14
CA TYR A 37 -15.05 -11.58 0.31
C TYR A 37 -15.04 -12.59 1.47
N SER A 38 -16.22 -12.97 1.98
CA SER A 38 -16.37 -13.97 3.06
C SER A 38 -15.49 -13.66 4.27
N ILE A 39 -15.54 -12.40 4.74
CA ILE A 39 -14.79 -11.96 5.92
C ILE A 39 -15.67 -12.17 7.14
N ASP A 40 -15.17 -12.90 8.12
CA ASP A 40 -15.90 -13.23 9.34
C ASP A 40 -15.89 -12.05 10.32
N TYR A 41 -14.72 -11.46 10.53
CA TYR A 41 -14.54 -10.28 11.39
C TYR A 41 -13.22 -9.54 11.11
N LEU A 42 -13.18 -8.26 11.48
CA LEU A 42 -11.93 -7.50 11.62
C LEU A 42 -11.33 -7.81 12.99
N ASP A 43 -10.05 -8.12 13.01
CA ASP A 43 -9.35 -8.52 14.24
C ASP A 43 -8.79 -7.28 14.95
N PHE A 44 -7.61 -6.82 14.56
CA PHE A 44 -6.98 -5.62 15.10
C PHE A 44 -6.32 -4.77 14.01
N PRO A 45 -6.16 -3.45 14.24
CA PRO A 45 -5.39 -2.59 13.35
C PRO A 45 -3.92 -3.03 13.35
N ILE A 46 -3.37 -3.25 12.17
CA ILE A 46 -1.95 -3.60 11.96
C ILE A 46 -1.12 -2.41 11.49
N SER A 47 -1.76 -1.36 10.98
CA SER A 47 -1.11 -0.10 10.64
C SER A 47 -2.11 1.05 10.71
N THR A 48 -1.70 2.17 11.31
CA THR A 48 -2.49 3.41 11.37
C THR A 48 -1.68 4.54 10.74
N GLY A 49 -2.00 4.87 9.50
CA GLY A 49 -1.39 5.98 8.78
C GLY A 49 -2.23 7.25 8.82
N LYS A 50 -1.70 8.32 8.24
CA LYS A 50 -2.43 9.59 8.07
C LYS A 50 -3.65 9.43 7.15
N GLU A 51 -3.54 8.56 6.15
CA GLU A 51 -4.48 8.47 5.02
C GLU A 51 -5.37 7.22 5.10
N SER A 52 -4.93 6.19 5.81
CA SER A 52 -5.67 4.93 5.94
C SER A 52 -5.36 4.22 7.25
N VAL A 53 -6.20 3.24 7.58
CA VAL A 53 -5.95 2.25 8.62
C VAL A 53 -6.03 0.87 7.97
N VAL A 54 -5.04 0.02 8.25
CA VAL A 54 -5.02 -1.37 7.78
C VAL A 54 -5.37 -2.26 8.95
N PHE A 55 -6.34 -3.15 8.75
CA PHE A 55 -6.75 -4.17 9.70
C PHE A 55 -6.31 -5.54 9.23
N ARG A 56 -5.91 -6.40 10.18
CA ARG A 56 -5.97 -7.85 9.96
C ARG A 56 -7.44 -8.26 10.02
N ALA A 57 -7.86 -9.13 9.11
CA ALA A 57 -9.19 -9.70 9.09
C ALA A 57 -9.11 -11.22 8.92
N VAL A 58 -10.13 -11.92 9.42
CA VAL A 58 -10.25 -13.37 9.33
C VAL A 58 -11.26 -13.73 8.25
N SER A 59 -10.90 -14.64 7.36
CA SER A 59 -11.76 -15.23 6.34
C SER A 59 -11.57 -16.74 6.36
N GLY A 60 -12.48 -17.43 7.07
CA GLY A 60 -12.38 -18.84 7.40
C GLY A 60 -11.11 -19.14 8.21
N LYS A 61 -10.18 -19.93 7.62
CA LYS A 61 -8.89 -20.29 8.25
C LYS A 61 -7.72 -19.40 7.80
N LYS A 62 -7.97 -18.36 7.00
CA LYS A 62 -6.94 -17.49 6.42
C LYS A 62 -7.02 -16.08 7.02
N PHE A 63 -5.88 -15.42 7.05
CA PHE A 63 -5.80 -13.98 7.31
C PHE A 63 -5.73 -13.20 6.01
N ILE A 64 -6.43 -12.08 5.98
CA ILE A 64 -6.36 -11.07 4.92
C ILE A 64 -6.14 -9.69 5.55
N ALA A 65 -5.72 -8.73 4.74
CA ALA A 65 -5.61 -7.35 5.14
C ALA A 65 -6.73 -6.51 4.52
N VAL A 66 -7.36 -5.68 5.33
CA VAL A 66 -8.41 -4.73 4.92
C VAL A 66 -7.89 -3.32 5.18
N LYS A 67 -7.53 -2.60 4.11
CA LYS A 67 -7.06 -1.21 4.17
C LYS A 67 -8.26 -0.29 3.93
N ILE A 68 -8.57 0.52 4.93
CA ILE A 68 -9.68 1.49 4.93
C ILE A 68 -9.09 2.89 4.82
N PHE A 69 -9.40 3.58 3.74
CA PHE A 69 -8.97 4.96 3.51
C PHE A 69 -9.87 5.93 4.27
N LYS A 70 -9.23 6.88 4.96
CA LYS A 70 -9.88 7.92 5.76
C LYS A 70 -10.48 8.98 4.82
N MET A 71 -11.79 9.22 4.95
CA MET A 71 -12.50 10.18 4.09
C MET A 71 -12.21 11.65 4.45
N SER A 72 -11.74 11.93 5.67
CA SER A 72 -11.71 13.28 6.27
C SER A 72 -10.32 13.95 6.28
N THR A 73 -9.22 13.20 6.18
CA THR A 73 -7.86 13.72 6.43
C THR A 73 -7.08 14.16 5.19
N LEU A 74 -7.66 14.04 3.99
CA LEU A 74 -6.92 14.15 2.75
C LEU A 74 -7.15 15.50 2.06
N LYS A 75 -6.06 16.27 1.86
CA LYS A 75 -6.08 17.48 1.03
C LYS A 75 -6.20 17.05 -0.44
N PHE A 76 -7.36 17.29 -1.03
CA PHE A 76 -7.69 16.98 -2.43
C PHE A 76 -6.56 17.26 -3.44
N MET A 77 -5.89 18.40 -3.31
CA MET A 77 -4.79 18.81 -4.20
C MET A 77 -3.57 17.87 -4.14
N ASN A 78 -3.25 17.33 -2.97
CA ASN A 78 -2.07 16.47 -2.80
C ASN A 78 -2.26 15.09 -3.43
N ILE A 79 -3.50 14.65 -3.57
CA ILE A 79 -3.82 13.36 -4.19
C ILE A 79 -3.83 13.50 -5.71
N ARG A 80 -4.38 14.62 -6.20
CA ARG A 80 -4.51 14.90 -7.63
C ARG A 80 -3.18 14.81 -8.37
N LYS A 81 -2.08 15.33 -7.82
CA LYS A 81 -0.75 15.24 -8.44
C LYS A 81 -0.23 13.81 -8.69
N TYR A 82 -0.81 12.79 -8.05
CA TYR A 82 -0.46 11.38 -8.26
C TYR A 82 -1.46 10.64 -9.15
N ILE A 83 -2.54 11.30 -9.57
CA ILE A 83 -3.58 10.77 -10.47
C ILE A 83 -3.53 11.50 -11.82
N GLU A 84 -3.28 12.81 -11.81
CA GLU A 84 -3.07 13.62 -13.00
C GLU A 84 -1.86 13.09 -13.76
N GLY A 85 -1.99 12.83 -15.07
CA GLY A 85 -0.96 12.18 -15.88
C GLY A 85 -1.07 10.65 -15.96
N ASP A 86 -1.88 9.99 -15.13
CA ASP A 86 -2.16 8.55 -15.28
C ASP A 86 -3.26 8.34 -16.33
N GLN A 87 -2.87 7.80 -17.49
CA GLN A 87 -3.78 7.59 -18.62
C GLN A 87 -4.99 6.72 -18.28
N ARG A 88 -4.86 5.80 -17.30
CA ARG A 88 -5.94 4.90 -16.86
C ARG A 88 -7.10 5.65 -16.21
N PHE A 89 -6.84 6.84 -15.67
CA PHE A 89 -7.82 7.68 -14.97
C PHE A 89 -8.14 8.98 -15.72
N SER A 90 -7.46 9.26 -16.84
CA SER A 90 -7.62 10.48 -17.65
C SER A 90 -9.04 10.80 -18.11
N LYS A 91 -9.88 9.78 -18.30
CA LYS A 91 -11.28 9.92 -18.76
C LYS A 91 -12.30 10.01 -17.61
N ILE A 92 -11.85 9.90 -16.36
CA ILE A 92 -12.75 9.94 -15.20
C ILE A 92 -12.87 11.39 -14.73
N ARG A 93 -14.10 11.91 -14.68
CA ARG A 93 -14.37 13.17 -13.99
C ARG A 93 -14.24 12.92 -12.47
N ILE A 94 -13.14 13.38 -11.87
CA ILE A 94 -12.88 13.21 -10.44
C ILE A 94 -13.42 14.41 -9.68
N ASP A 95 -14.63 14.26 -9.14
CA ASP A 95 -15.19 15.18 -8.14
C ASP A 95 -14.63 14.85 -6.74
N ARG A 96 -14.79 15.77 -5.78
CA ARG A 96 -14.22 15.60 -4.42
C ARG A 96 -14.66 14.30 -3.72
N ASN A 97 -15.86 13.81 -4.01
CA ASN A 97 -16.38 12.59 -3.41
C ASN A 97 -15.82 11.31 -4.05
N ASP A 98 -15.33 11.38 -5.29
CA ASP A 98 -14.86 10.22 -6.06
C ASP A 98 -13.35 9.99 -5.93
N ILE A 99 -12.62 10.95 -5.36
CA ILE A 99 -11.17 10.88 -5.28
C ILE A 99 -10.70 9.68 -4.47
N ILE A 100 -11.37 9.35 -3.35
CA ILE A 100 -10.99 8.21 -2.52
C ILE A 100 -11.25 6.89 -3.25
N PRO A 101 -12.45 6.61 -3.80
CA PRO A 101 -12.65 5.43 -4.65
C PRO A 101 -11.66 5.29 -5.81
N VAL A 102 -11.33 6.40 -6.50
CA VAL A 102 -10.33 6.39 -7.56
C VAL A 102 -8.95 6.04 -7.02
N TRP A 103 -8.60 6.56 -5.84
CA TRP A 103 -7.31 6.26 -5.21
C TRP A 103 -7.18 4.81 -4.76
N VAL A 104 -8.25 4.24 -4.19
CA VAL A 104 -8.31 2.82 -3.83
C VAL A 104 -8.20 1.96 -5.09
N ARG A 105 -8.92 2.32 -6.17
CA ARG A 105 -8.82 1.63 -7.46
C ARG A 105 -7.41 1.72 -8.04
N LYS A 106 -6.73 2.85 -7.88
CA LYS A 106 -5.34 3.04 -8.30
C LYS A 106 -4.39 2.11 -7.55
N GLU A 107 -4.46 2.06 -6.21
CA GLU A 107 -3.63 1.13 -5.44
C GLU A 107 -3.91 -0.34 -5.83
N TYR A 108 -5.18 -0.72 -5.98
CA TYR A 108 -5.55 -2.05 -6.46
C TYR A 108 -4.93 -2.37 -7.83
N THR A 109 -5.02 -1.44 -8.77
CA THR A 109 -4.48 -1.61 -10.13
C THR A 109 -2.95 -1.70 -10.13
N ASN A 110 -2.29 -0.94 -9.27
CA ASN A 110 -0.83 -1.01 -9.10
C ASN A 110 -0.40 -2.34 -8.47
N LEU A 111 -1.11 -2.85 -7.46
CA LEU A 111 -0.86 -4.18 -6.89
C LEU A 111 -1.05 -5.29 -7.94
N MET A 112 -2.06 -5.19 -8.79
CA MET A 112 -2.28 -6.14 -9.90
C MET A 112 -1.10 -6.13 -10.89
N ALA A 113 -0.59 -4.94 -11.21
CA ALA A 113 0.56 -4.81 -12.10
C ALA A 113 1.83 -5.41 -11.49
N LEU A 114 2.08 -5.20 -10.19
CA LEU A 114 3.20 -5.84 -9.49
C LEU A 114 3.05 -7.37 -9.43
N GLU A 115 1.83 -7.88 -9.20
CA GLU A 115 1.58 -9.33 -9.22
C GLU A 115 1.91 -9.93 -10.60
N ASN A 116 1.46 -9.30 -11.68
CA ASN A 116 1.78 -9.73 -13.05
C ASN A 116 3.28 -9.66 -13.37
N ALA A 117 3.98 -8.67 -12.80
CA ALA A 117 5.42 -8.49 -12.94
C ALA A 117 6.25 -9.34 -11.97
N HIS A 118 5.61 -10.20 -11.16
CA HIS A 118 6.25 -11.02 -10.14
C HIS A 118 7.07 -10.20 -9.11
N VAL A 119 6.70 -8.94 -8.89
CA VAL A 119 7.24 -8.11 -7.82
C VAL A 119 6.52 -8.49 -6.52
N PRO A 120 7.24 -8.87 -5.46
CA PRO A 120 6.61 -9.19 -4.19
C PRO A 120 5.84 -7.98 -3.60
N ALA A 121 4.53 -8.11 -3.52
CA ALA A 121 3.62 -7.16 -2.90
C ALA A 121 2.40 -7.93 -2.32
N PRO A 122 1.55 -7.31 -1.49
CA PRO A 122 0.28 -7.92 -1.10
C PRO A 122 -0.55 -8.28 -2.33
N LYS A 123 -1.01 -9.53 -2.42
CA LYS A 123 -1.89 -9.94 -3.51
C LYS A 123 -3.22 -9.20 -3.43
N PRO A 124 -3.63 -8.47 -4.49
CA PRO A 124 -4.90 -7.76 -4.49
C PRO A 124 -6.07 -8.74 -4.56
N ILE A 125 -7.02 -8.64 -3.63
CA ILE A 125 -8.23 -9.51 -3.60
C ILE A 125 -9.41 -8.76 -4.20
N GLY A 126 -9.56 -7.48 -3.88
CA GLY A 126 -10.62 -6.64 -4.43
C GLY A 126 -10.73 -5.32 -3.69
N PHE A 127 -11.65 -4.46 -4.12
CA PHE A 127 -11.90 -3.19 -3.46
C PHE A 127 -13.37 -2.81 -3.54
N PHE A 128 -13.82 -1.91 -2.68
CA PHE A 128 -15.13 -1.29 -2.75
C PHE A 128 -15.12 0.06 -2.03
N LYS A 129 -15.57 1.12 -2.72
CA LYS A 129 -15.53 2.50 -2.22
C LYS A 129 -14.13 2.84 -1.66
N ASN A 130 -14.02 3.11 -0.36
CA ASN A 130 -12.79 3.47 0.33
C ASN A 130 -12.04 2.29 0.95
N ILE A 131 -12.34 1.05 0.55
CA ILE A 131 -11.80 -0.16 1.15
C ILE A 131 -11.06 -1.00 0.11
N LEU A 132 -9.81 -1.34 0.39
CA LEU A 132 -9.00 -2.31 -0.34
C LEU A 132 -8.85 -3.59 0.48
N VAL A 133 -9.05 -4.73 -0.16
CA VAL A 133 -8.84 -6.06 0.40
C VAL A 133 -7.66 -6.71 -0.32
N MET A 134 -6.69 -7.21 0.45
CA MET A 134 -5.45 -7.79 -0.07
C MET A 134 -4.94 -8.91 0.84
N SER A 135 -3.97 -9.70 0.38
CA SER A 135 -3.35 -10.73 1.21
C SER A 135 -2.67 -10.12 2.43
N TYR A 136 -2.80 -10.78 3.58
CA TYR A 136 -2.05 -10.41 4.78
C TYR A 136 -0.60 -10.87 4.68
N LEU A 137 0.35 -9.98 5.04
CA LEU A 137 1.77 -10.28 5.16
C LEU A 137 2.13 -10.32 6.65
N GLY A 138 2.41 -11.50 7.18
CA GLY A 138 2.69 -11.70 8.59
C GLY A 138 2.40 -13.12 9.05
N THR A 139 2.30 -13.31 10.36
CA THR A 139 1.98 -14.60 10.96
C THR A 139 0.79 -14.46 11.92
N LYS A 140 0.46 -15.55 12.63
CA LYS A 140 -0.55 -15.50 13.70
C LYS A 140 -0.18 -14.50 14.80
N SER A 141 1.12 -14.32 15.08
CA SER A 141 1.59 -13.44 16.16
C SER A 141 1.55 -11.95 15.80
N GLY A 142 1.58 -11.60 14.51
CA GLY A 142 1.58 -10.18 14.11
C GLY A 142 1.95 -9.95 12.64
N PRO A 143 1.83 -8.69 12.17
CA PRO A 143 2.22 -8.31 10.82
C PRO A 143 3.72 -8.50 10.60
N ALA A 144 4.13 -8.64 9.35
CA ALA A 144 5.54 -8.61 8.98
C ALA A 144 6.16 -7.25 9.38
N PRO A 145 7.39 -7.23 9.93
CA PRO A 145 8.06 -5.98 10.30
C PRO A 145 8.38 -5.14 9.07
N GLN A 146 8.40 -3.82 9.25
CA GLN A 146 8.93 -2.87 8.27
C GLN A 146 10.45 -3.01 8.19
N LEU A 147 11.06 -2.71 7.04
CA LEU A 147 12.52 -2.81 6.89
C LEU A 147 13.28 -1.90 7.87
N LYS A 148 12.68 -0.79 8.31
CA LYS A 148 13.25 0.07 9.36
C LYS A 148 13.54 -0.65 10.69
N ASP A 149 12.82 -1.75 10.96
CA ASP A 149 12.90 -2.52 12.20
C ASP A 149 13.58 -3.90 11.97
N VAL A 150 14.23 -4.08 10.82
CA VAL A 150 14.89 -5.32 10.41
C VAL A 150 16.38 -5.07 10.30
N ASP A 151 17.19 -6.03 10.77
CA ASP A 151 18.63 -6.03 10.50
C ASP A 151 18.86 -6.38 9.03
N VAL A 152 19.27 -5.38 8.25
CA VAL A 152 19.36 -5.49 6.79
C VAL A 152 20.77 -5.89 6.34
N ASN A 153 20.84 -6.63 5.24
CA ASN A 153 22.08 -7.13 4.66
C ASN A 153 22.07 -6.98 3.12
N GLU A 154 23.18 -7.37 2.49
CA GLU A 154 23.37 -7.32 1.03
C GLU A 154 22.31 -8.08 0.23
N ASP A 155 21.78 -9.19 0.76
CA ASP A 155 20.71 -9.95 0.11
C ASP A 155 19.40 -9.16 0.10
N ILE A 156 19.03 -8.56 1.23
CA ILE A 156 17.85 -7.69 1.32
C ILE A 156 18.01 -6.46 0.41
N TYR A 157 19.21 -5.85 0.37
CA TYR A 157 19.52 -4.76 -0.55
C TYR A 157 19.30 -5.17 -2.02
N THR A 158 19.88 -6.30 -2.42
CA THR A 158 19.72 -6.86 -3.77
C THR A 158 18.24 -7.09 -4.09
N GLN A 159 17.46 -7.66 -3.16
CA GLN A 159 16.02 -7.85 -3.33
C GLN A 159 15.27 -6.53 -3.54
N VAL A 160 15.64 -5.46 -2.83
CA VAL A 160 15.03 -4.12 -2.99
C VAL A 160 15.34 -3.56 -4.37
N ILE A 161 16.61 -3.53 -4.77
CA ILE A 161 17.04 -2.95 -6.05
C ILE A 161 16.46 -3.73 -7.24
N ASP A 162 16.41 -5.06 -7.16
CA ASP A 162 15.73 -5.91 -8.14
C ASP A 162 14.23 -5.66 -8.19
N GLY A 163 13.61 -5.44 -7.02
CA GLY A 163 12.21 -5.05 -6.92
C GLY A 163 11.95 -3.73 -7.62
N MET A 164 12.78 -2.71 -7.40
CA MET A 164 12.70 -1.41 -8.07
C MET A 164 12.86 -1.54 -9.58
N ARG A 165 13.84 -2.32 -10.04
CA ARG A 165 14.04 -2.60 -11.47
C ARG A 165 12.82 -3.26 -12.09
N ARG A 166 12.25 -4.29 -11.46
CA ARG A 166 11.05 -4.98 -11.95
C ARG A 166 9.81 -4.08 -11.93
N MET A 167 9.65 -3.24 -10.90
CA MET A 167 8.60 -2.21 -10.88
C MET A 167 8.75 -1.27 -12.09
N TYR A 168 9.95 -0.73 -12.32
CA TYR A 168 10.21 0.16 -13.44
C TYR A 168 9.96 -0.51 -14.81
N ALA A 169 10.41 -1.76 -14.99
CA ALA A 169 10.14 -2.56 -16.18
C ALA A 169 8.64 -2.84 -16.38
N SER A 170 7.87 -2.94 -15.29
CA SER A 170 6.41 -3.01 -15.30
C SER A 170 5.70 -1.65 -15.42
N ARG A 171 6.47 -0.60 -15.76
CA ARG A 171 6.03 0.78 -15.91
C ARG A 171 5.58 1.47 -14.63
N ILE A 172 6.04 1.03 -13.46
CA ILE A 172 5.67 1.60 -12.17
C ILE A 172 6.88 2.24 -11.48
N VAL A 173 6.71 3.49 -11.04
CA VAL A 173 7.56 4.16 -10.07
C VAL A 173 6.78 4.28 -8.77
N HIS A 174 7.34 3.82 -7.65
CA HIS A 174 6.64 3.80 -6.37
C HIS A 174 6.28 5.21 -5.87
N ALA A 175 7.16 6.17 -6.15
CA ALA A 175 6.99 7.59 -5.88
C ALA A 175 6.85 7.95 -4.40
N ASP A 176 7.16 7.04 -3.48
CA ASP A 176 7.25 7.27 -2.03
C ASP A 176 7.96 6.10 -1.33
N LEU A 177 8.97 5.52 -1.99
CA LEU A 177 9.65 4.34 -1.47
C LEU A 177 10.62 4.72 -0.35
N SER A 178 10.57 3.98 0.74
CA SER A 178 11.45 4.08 1.91
C SER A 178 11.37 2.79 2.73
N GLU A 179 12.20 2.69 3.77
CA GLU A 179 12.22 1.59 4.74
C GLU A 179 10.91 1.40 5.51
N TYR A 180 10.02 2.41 5.49
CA TYR A 180 8.68 2.35 6.07
C TYR A 180 7.67 1.65 5.16
N ASN A 181 7.88 1.67 3.84
CA ASN A 181 6.94 1.15 2.84
C ASN A 181 7.40 -0.21 2.25
N MET A 182 8.27 -0.89 2.98
CA MET A 182 8.75 -2.23 2.66
C MET A 182 8.64 -3.13 3.89
N LEU A 183 8.06 -4.32 3.72
CA LEU A 183 7.95 -5.33 4.79
C LEU A 183 8.89 -6.49 4.51
N TYR A 184 9.45 -7.08 5.57
CA TYR A 184 10.23 -8.32 5.46
C TYR A 184 9.44 -9.53 5.92
N HIS A 185 9.16 -10.46 5.00
CA HIS A 185 8.53 -11.73 5.30
C HIS A 185 9.18 -12.86 4.50
N ARG A 186 10.35 -13.32 4.97
CA ARG A 186 11.28 -14.25 4.25
C ARG A 186 11.91 -13.67 2.99
N LYS A 187 11.28 -12.64 2.42
CA LYS A 187 11.73 -11.79 1.33
C LYS A 187 11.12 -10.40 1.52
N VAL A 188 11.63 -9.42 0.79
CA VAL A 188 11.09 -8.06 0.81
C VAL A 188 9.76 -8.00 0.05
N TYR A 189 8.78 -7.27 0.60
CA TYR A 189 7.52 -6.93 -0.05
C TYR A 189 7.31 -5.42 -0.10
N PHE A 190 6.91 -4.90 -1.25
CA PHE A 190 6.55 -3.49 -1.45
C PHE A 190 5.08 -3.27 -1.09
N ILE A 191 4.80 -2.24 -0.30
CA ILE A 191 3.45 -1.88 0.15
C ILE A 191 3.17 -0.40 -0.10
N ASP A 192 1.90 0.00 0.02
CA ASP A 192 1.47 1.40 -0.11
C ASP A 192 1.71 2.05 -1.49
N LEU A 193 1.16 1.40 -2.53
CA LEU A 193 1.29 1.82 -3.93
C LEU A 193 0.23 2.85 -4.36
N ALA A 194 -0.42 3.50 -3.40
CA ALA A 194 -1.45 4.48 -3.67
C ALA A 194 -0.88 5.69 -4.43
N GLN A 195 0.36 6.08 -4.13
CA GLN A 195 1.05 7.21 -4.77
C GLN A 195 1.84 6.81 -6.02
N ALA A 196 2.06 5.51 -6.25
CA ALA A 196 2.86 5.01 -7.38
C ALA A 196 2.30 5.44 -8.74
N VAL A 197 3.18 5.88 -9.64
CA VAL A 197 2.83 6.47 -10.94
C VAL A 197 3.37 5.64 -12.09
N ASP A 198 2.81 5.84 -13.29
CA ASP A 198 3.35 5.29 -14.52
C ASP A 198 4.68 5.98 -14.90
N ILE A 199 5.61 5.28 -15.55
CA ILE A 199 6.91 5.84 -15.98
C ILE A 199 6.79 7.06 -16.92
N ASP A 200 5.67 7.21 -17.63
CA ASP A 200 5.41 8.35 -18.52
C ASP A 200 4.80 9.55 -17.77
N HIS A 201 4.56 9.43 -16.45
CA HIS A 201 4.10 10.54 -15.64
C HIS A 201 5.14 11.69 -15.65
N PRO A 202 4.74 12.97 -15.75
CA PRO A 202 5.69 14.09 -15.88
C PRO A 202 6.74 14.16 -14.76
N MET A 203 6.37 13.75 -13.55
CA MET A 203 7.27 13.70 -12.38
C MET A 203 7.91 12.32 -12.13
N ALA A 204 7.70 11.32 -13.00
CA ALA A 204 8.18 9.95 -12.75
C ALA A 204 9.70 9.90 -12.55
N ALA A 205 10.46 10.68 -13.32
CA ALA A 205 11.91 10.76 -13.19
C ALA A 205 12.31 11.28 -11.80
N GLU A 206 11.75 12.43 -11.37
CA GLU A 206 12.03 13.02 -10.06
C GLU A 206 11.65 12.08 -8.91
N PHE A 207 10.49 11.43 -9.01
CA PHE A 207 10.04 10.44 -8.04
C PHE A 207 10.96 9.22 -7.95
N LEU A 208 11.43 8.71 -9.09
CA LEU A 208 12.37 7.60 -9.11
C LEU A 208 13.71 8.00 -8.48
N GLU A 209 14.23 9.19 -8.78
CA GLU A 209 15.47 9.68 -8.17
C GLU A 209 15.36 9.79 -6.65
N ARG A 210 14.21 10.27 -6.16
CA ARG A 210 13.93 10.33 -4.73
C ARG A 210 13.86 8.95 -4.09
N ASP A 211 13.16 8.01 -4.72
CA ASP A 211 13.06 6.62 -4.24
C ASP A 211 14.45 5.97 -4.16
N ILE A 212 15.30 6.17 -5.18
CA ILE A 212 16.68 5.68 -5.22
C ILE A 212 17.50 6.28 -4.08
N LEU A 213 17.42 7.60 -3.88
CA LEU A 213 18.17 8.28 -2.82
C LEU A 213 17.75 7.76 -1.44
N ASN A 214 16.45 7.63 -1.17
CA ASN A 214 15.94 7.09 0.09
C ASN A 214 16.48 5.69 0.37
N VAL A 215 16.41 4.80 -0.64
CA VAL A 215 16.91 3.42 -0.53
C VAL A 215 18.42 3.41 -0.30
N SER A 216 19.19 4.17 -1.09
CA SER A 216 20.65 4.29 -0.94
C SER A 216 21.03 4.75 0.46
N THR A 217 20.44 5.86 0.93
CA THR A 217 20.70 6.40 2.27
C THR A 217 20.32 5.42 3.39
N PHE A 218 19.23 4.66 3.24
CA PHE A 218 18.84 3.68 4.24
C PHE A 218 19.88 2.55 4.36
N PHE A 219 20.31 1.95 3.25
CA PHE A 219 21.27 0.84 3.28
C PHE A 219 22.70 1.29 3.61
N GLU A 220 23.11 2.50 3.19
CA GLU A 220 24.40 3.08 3.57
C GLU A 220 24.54 3.25 5.08
N LYS A 221 23.46 3.67 5.77
CA LYS A 221 23.43 3.75 7.24
C LYS A 221 23.62 2.39 7.94
N HIS A 222 23.40 1.29 7.23
CA HIS A 222 23.61 -0.07 7.71
C HIS A 222 24.93 -0.69 7.21
N GLY A 223 25.83 0.13 6.66
CA GLY A 223 27.18 -0.30 6.27
C GLY A 223 27.25 -1.01 4.91
N ILE A 224 26.19 -0.95 4.10
CA ILE A 224 26.16 -1.50 2.74
C ILE A 224 26.63 -0.42 1.76
N ASP A 225 27.57 -0.75 0.89
CA ASP A 225 28.08 0.19 -0.13
C ASP A 225 26.98 0.44 -1.18
N THR A 226 26.51 1.69 -1.25
CA THR A 226 25.49 2.09 -2.20
C THR A 226 25.96 3.25 -3.05
N ASN A 227 25.49 3.30 -4.29
CA ASN A 227 25.75 4.40 -5.20
C ASN A 227 24.47 4.70 -6.00
N PRO A 228 23.83 5.87 -5.79
CA PRO A 228 22.59 6.23 -6.47
C PRO A 228 22.67 6.16 -7.99
N ASP A 229 23.80 6.55 -8.60
CA ASP A 229 23.96 6.52 -10.05
C ASP A 229 24.03 5.08 -10.58
N ARG A 230 24.77 4.19 -9.90
CA ARG A 230 24.81 2.75 -10.25
C ARG A 230 23.43 2.10 -10.11
N ILE A 231 22.69 2.44 -9.04
CA ILE A 231 21.32 1.96 -8.83
C ILE A 231 20.42 2.43 -9.99
N ARG A 232 20.48 3.71 -10.36
CA ARG A 232 19.70 4.29 -11.47
C ARG A 232 19.99 3.58 -12.79
N GLU A 233 21.27 3.40 -13.12
CA GLU A 233 21.69 2.68 -14.32
C GLU A 233 21.17 1.24 -14.32
N TYR A 234 21.26 0.56 -13.18
CA TYR A 234 20.75 -0.81 -13.04
C TYR A 234 19.24 -0.89 -13.24
N ILE A 235 18.47 0.04 -12.67
CA ILE A 235 17.01 0.08 -12.79
C ILE A 235 16.57 0.36 -14.23
N LYS A 236 17.24 1.30 -14.91
CA LYS A 236 16.85 1.74 -16.26
C LYS A 236 17.39 0.85 -17.38
N LYS A 237 18.33 -0.05 -17.09
CA LYS A 237 18.90 -0.97 -18.07
C LYS A 237 17.82 -1.96 -18.55
N LYS A 238 17.56 -1.96 -19.86
CA LYS A 238 16.66 -2.91 -20.53
C LYS A 238 17.15 -4.34 -20.39
#